data_AF-A0A5D3A7A7-F1
#
_entry.id   AF-A0A5D3A7A7-F1
#
_cell.length_a   1.000
_cell.length_b   1.000
_cell.length_c   1.000
_cell.angle_alpha   90.00
_cell.angle_beta   90.00
_cell.angle_gamma   90.00
#
_symmetry.space_group_name_H-M   'P 1'
#
loop_
_entity.id
_entity.type
_entity.pdbx_description
1 polymer ?
#
loop_
_entity_poly.entity_id
_entity_poly.type
_entity_poly.pdbx_seq_one_letter_code
_entity_poly.pdbx_strand_id
1 'polypeptide(L)' 'TNPLSVLRQAIRGVTPDIAVKARRVGGSTHQVPIEIGSTQGKALAIRWLLGASRKHPGRNMFHMDGKK' A
#
# COMPACT_ATOMS: atom_id res chain seq x y z
N THR A 1 0.83 8.99 -21.63
CA THR A 1 1.31 8.64 -20.27
C THR A 1 1.67 7.18 -20.21
N ASN A 2 2.92 6.83 -19.90
CA ASN A 2 3.31 5.41 -19.78
C ASN A 2 2.71 4.83 -18.48
N PRO A 3 1.78 3.87 -18.54
CA PRO A 3 1.10 3.32 -17.36
C PRO A 3 2.09 2.64 -16.39
N LEU A 4 3.19 2.08 -16.89
CA LEU A 4 4.24 1.50 -16.06
C LEU A 4 4.98 2.55 -15.24
N SER A 5 5.14 3.77 -15.76
CA SER A 5 5.77 4.87 -15.02
C SER A 5 4.88 5.34 -13.87
N VAL A 6 3.58 5.47 -14.14
CA VAL A 6 2.58 5.85 -13.13
C VAL A 6 2.52 4.80 -12.02
N LEU A 7 2.52 3.51 -12.37
CA LEU A 7 2.54 2.42 -11.40
C LEU A 7 3.80 2.47 -10.52
N ARG A 8 4.99 2.66 -11.12
CA ARG A 8 6.23 2.76 -10.35
C ARG A 8 6.23 3.94 -9.39
N GLN A 9 5.70 5.09 -9.82
CA GLN A 9 5.57 6.27 -8.97
C GLN A 9 4.60 6.03 -7.82
N ALA A 10 3.45 5.41 -8.10
CA ALA A 10 2.47 5.05 -7.08
C ALA A 10 3.04 4.07 -6.04
N ILE A 11 3.75 3.03 -6.48
CA ILE A 11 4.39 2.08 -5.57
C ILE A 11 5.41 2.77 -4.66
N ARG A 12 6.24 3.67 -5.20
CA ARG A 12 7.22 4.44 -4.41
C ARG A 12 6.54 5.32 -3.37
N GLY A 13 5.45 6.00 -3.72
CA GLY A 13 4.73 6.86 -2.78
C GLY A 13 3.98 6.10 -1.68
N VAL A 14 3.58 4.85 -1.93
CA VAL A 14 2.84 4.01 -0.99
C VAL A 14 3.76 3.07 -0.19
N THR A 15 5.05 3.01 -0.51
CA THR A 15 6.02 2.17 0.20
C THR A 15 6.31 2.76 1.59
N PRO A 16 5.97 2.06 2.68
CA PRO A 16 6.32 2.49 4.02
C PRO A 16 7.76 2.09 4.35
N ASP A 17 8.52 3.04 4.90
CA ASP A 17 9.87 2.79 5.44
C ASP A 17 9.82 2.41 6.94
N ILE A 18 8.75 2.78 7.65
CA ILE A 18 8.57 2.54 9.08
C ILE A 18 7.22 1.85 9.31
N ALA A 19 7.23 0.77 10.10
CA ALA A 19 6.05 0.12 10.64
C ALA A 19 5.97 0.36 12.14
N VAL A 20 4.76 0.28 12.66
CA VAL A 20 4.52 0.32 14.09
C VAL A 20 4.18 -1.10 14.57
N LYS A 21 4.91 -1.58 15.57
CA LYS A 21 4.68 -2.88 16.21
C LYS A 21 4.35 -2.69 17.68
N ALA A 22 3.31 -3.39 18.13
CA ALA A 22 2.97 -3.44 19.55
C ALA A 22 4.08 -4.15 20.35
N ARG A 23 4.61 -3.48 21.37
CA ARG A 23 5.60 -3.99 22.33
C ARG A 23 5.11 -3.74 23.75
N ARG A 24 5.21 -4.75 24.60
CA ARG A 24 4.85 -4.62 26.02
C ARG A 24 6.03 -4.07 26.81
N VAL A 25 5.83 -2.95 27.50
CA VAL A 25 6.83 -2.33 28.38
C VAL A 25 6.13 -1.96 29.69
N GLY A 26 6.68 -2.42 30.82
CA GLY A 26 6.21 -2.02 32.15
C GLY A 26 4.72 -2.31 32.44
N GLY A 27 4.14 -3.34 31.83
CA GLY A 27 2.74 -3.74 32.08
C GLY A 27 1.72 -3.20 31.07
N SER A 28 2.07 -2.23 30.21
CA SER A 28 1.20 -1.71 29.15
C SER A 28 1.78 -1.97 27.74
N THR A 29 0.92 -1.92 26.72
CA THR A 29 1.31 -2.19 25.33
C THR A 29 1.53 -0.87 24.59
N HIS A 30 2.77 -0.58 24.22
CA HIS A 30 3.14 0.60 23.46
C HIS A 30 3.37 0.25 21.99
N GLN A 31 3.12 1.23 21.13
CA GLN A 31 3.37 1.16 19.70
C GLN A 31 4.81 1.61 19.44
N VAL A 32 5.69 0.68 19.06
CA VAL A 32 7.11 0.95 18.83
C VAL A 32 7.38 0.99 17.32
N PRO A 33 8.00 2.08 16.81
CA PRO A 33 8.40 2.16 15.41
C PRO A 33 9.55 1.19 15.12
N ILE A 34 9.49 0.54 13.96
CA ILE A 34 10.49 -0.39 13.45
C ILE A 34 10.69 -0.10 11.98
N GLU A 35 11.95 -0.06 11.55
CA GLU A 35 12.30 0.08 10.14
C GLU A 35 11.92 -1.17 9.36
N ILE A 36 11.28 -0.98 8.20
CA ILE A 36 10.87 -2.05 7.30
C ILE A 36 11.92 -2.19 6.20
N GLY A 37 12.35 -3.42 5.91
CA GLY A 37 13.24 -3.67 4.78
C GLY A 37 12.57 -3.33 3.43
N SER A 38 13.34 -2.84 2.46
CA SER A 38 12.83 -2.39 1.15
C SER A 38 11.92 -3.40 0.44
N THR A 39 12.22 -4.71 0.54
CA THR A 39 11.39 -5.77 -0.05
C THR A 39 10.03 -5.89 0.62
N GLN A 40 9.99 -5.79 1.96
CA GLN A 40 8.75 -5.87 2.73
C GLN A 40 7.89 -4.62 2.53
N GLY A 41 8.50 -3.43 2.47
CA GLY A 41 7.81 -2.18 2.16
C GLY A 41 7.12 -2.22 0.80
N LYS A 42 7.82 -2.70 -0.24
CA LYS A 42 7.23 -2.86 -1.59
C LYS A 42 6.05 -3.85 -1.60
N ALA A 43 6.17 -4.97 -0.89
CA ALA A 43 5.10 -5.95 -0.78
C ALA A 43 3.85 -5.38 -0.08
N LEU A 44 4.06 -4.58 0.98
CA LEU A 44 2.98 -3.85 1.66
C LEU A 44 2.32 -2.83 0.74
N ALA A 45 3.11 -2.06 0.00
CA ALA A 45 2.59 -1.07 -0.94
C ALA A 45 1.66 -1.69 -1.99
N ILE A 46 2.09 -2.79 -2.61
CA ILE A 46 1.29 -3.53 -3.60
C ILE A 46 0.00 -4.06 -2.95
N ARG A 47 0.10 -4.61 -1.74
CA ARG A 47 -1.06 -5.13 -1.01
C ARG A 47 -2.08 -4.03 -0.68
N TRP A 48 -1.61 -2.85 -0.27
CA TRP A 48 -2.46 -1.69 0.01
C TRP A 48 -3.13 -1.16 -1.24
N LEU A 49 -2.40 -1.04 -2.35
CA LEU A 49 -2.95 -0.64 -3.65
C LEU A 49 -4.06 -1.62 -4.10
N LEU A 50 -3.80 -2.93 -4.06
CA LEU A 50 -4.81 -3.93 -4.39
C LEU A 50 -6.03 -3.89 -3.46
N GLY A 51 -5.81 -3.70 -2.16
CA GLY A 51 -6.89 -3.56 -1.18
C GLY A 51 -7.73 -2.30 -1.40
N ALA A 52 -7.10 -1.18 -1.71
CA ALA A 52 -7.77 0.09 -2.02
C ALA A 52 -8.59 -0.02 -3.31
N SER A 53 -8.02 -0.60 -4.37
CA SER A 53 -8.74 -0.83 -5.64
C SER A 53 -9.97 -1.73 -5.45
N ARG A 54 -9.90 -2.75 -4.59
CA ARG A 54 -11.03 -3.65 -4.31
C ARG A 54 -12.10 -3.02 -3.43
N LYS A 55 -11.73 -2.13 -2.51
CA LYS A 55 -12.67 -1.43 -1.61
C LYS A 55 -13.40 -0.27 -2.29
N HIS A 56 -12.97 0.15 -3.48
CA HIS A 56 -13.60 1.24 -4.19
C HIS A 56 -15.03 0.83 -4.64
N PRO A 57 -16.10 1.51 -4.18
CA PRO A 57 -17.49 1.13 -4.44
C PRO A 57 -18.00 1.53 -5.83
N GLY A 58 -17.15 2.12 -6.68
CA GLY A 58 -17.51 2.57 -8.01
C GLY A 58 -17.44 1.46 -9.06
N ARG A 59 -18.57 1.22 -9.74
CA ARG A 59 -18.73 0.61 -11.07
C ARG A 59 -17.49 -0.10 -11.63
N ASN A 60 -17.55 -1.42 -11.64
CA ASN A 60 -16.87 -2.32 -12.57
C ASN A 60 -15.35 -2.06 -12.67
N MET A 61 -14.52 -2.96 -12.12
CA MET A 61 -13.08 -2.99 -12.47
C MET A 61 -12.81 -3.03 -13.99
N PHE A 62 -13.85 -3.40 -14.75
CA PHE A 62 -13.91 -3.42 -16.20
C PHE A 62 -15.00 -2.44 -16.69
N HIS A 63 -14.94 -1.15 -16.37
CA HIS A 63 -15.50 -0.18 -17.31
C HIS A 63 -14.51 -0.12 -18.46
N MET A 64 -14.59 -1.09 -19.37
CA MET A 64 -14.12 -0.85 -20.72
C MET A 64 -14.92 0.33 -21.22
N ASP A 65 -14.27 1.49 -21.23
CA ASP A 65 -14.72 2.60 -22.03
C ASP A 65 -14.49 2.20 -23.49
N GLY A 66 -15.37 1.31 -23.97
CA GLY A 66 -15.69 1.14 -25.37
C GLY A 66 -16.36 2.43 -25.83
N LYS A 67 -15.57 3.49 -25.94
CA LYS A 67 -15.89 4.69 -26.69
C LYS A 67 -15.02 4.61 -27.94
N LYS A 68 -15.70 4.15 -29.00
CA LYS A 68 -15.39 4.23 -30.44
C LYS A 68 -14.05 4.82 -30.84
#